data_AF-A0A176T5B8-F1
#
_entry.id   AF-A0A176T5B8-F1
#
_cell.length_a   1.000
_cell.length_b   1.000
_cell.length_c   1.000
_cell.angle_alpha   90.00
_cell.angle_beta   90.00
_cell.angle_gamma   90.00
#
_symmetry.space_group_name_H-M   'P 1'
#
loop_
_entity.id
_entity.type
_entity.pdbx_description
1 polymer ?
#
loop_
_entity_poly.entity_id
_entity_poly.type
_entity_poly.pdbx_seq_one_letter_code
_entity_poly.pdbx_strand_id
1 'polypeptide(L)'
;MSKIMTVDILSSIKGAEPSESVNQLFEVIKNANTSDNNVNTNHNNAVTLDDLREDVVIDSPQAEKQIIIENFPKEKNGFLVVSKVIEE
;
A
#
# COMPACT_ATOMS: atom_id res chain seq x y z
N MET A 1 -28.10 16.62 2.21
CA MET A 1 -27.15 17.14 1.20
C MET A 1 -25.74 16.91 1.73
N SER A 2 -24.97 16.04 1.06
CA SER A 2 -23.56 15.83 1.43
C SER A 2 -22.78 17.09 1.07
N LYS A 3 -22.09 17.68 2.05
CA LYS A 3 -21.26 18.88 1.86
C LYS A 3 -20.04 18.48 1.03
N ILE A 4 -20.09 18.72 -0.28
CA ILE A 4 -18.95 18.54 -1.18
C ILE A 4 -17.89 19.59 -0.80
N MET A 5 -16.75 19.13 -0.27
CA MET A 5 -15.60 19.99 0.00
C MET A 5 -14.86 20.20 -1.32
N THR A 6 -14.68 21.45 -1.73
CA THR A 6 -13.95 21.79 -2.95
C THR A 6 -12.46 21.48 -2.79
N VAL A 7 -11.78 21.21 -3.90
CA VAL A 7 -10.33 20.92 -3.91
C VAL A 7 -9.53 22.08 -3.28
N ASP A 8 -9.99 23.32 -3.43
CA ASP A 8 -9.40 24.49 -2.80
C ASP A 8 -9.49 24.45 -1.26
N ILE A 9 -10.65 24.05 -0.72
CA ILE A 9 -10.84 23.87 0.74
C ILE A 9 -9.93 22.75 1.25
N LEU A 10 -9.78 21.66 0.50
CA LEU A 10 -8.89 20.55 0.86
C LEU A 10 -7.40 20.95 0.77
N SER A 11 -7.05 21.78 -0.22
CA SER A 11 -5.70 22.32 -0.38
C SER A 11 -5.33 23.28 0.76
N SER A 12 -6.29 24.05 1.29
CA SER A 12 -6.07 24.92 2.45
C SER A 12 -5.84 24.17 3.77
N ILE A 13 -6.16 22.87 3.86
CA ILE A 13 -5.87 22.04 5.04
C ILE A 13 -4.40 21.58 5.06
N LYS A 14 -3.72 21.60 3.90
CA LYS A 14 -2.29 21.26 3.81
C LYS A 14 -1.45 22.38 4.43
N GLY A 15 -1.09 22.21 5.71
CA GLY A 15 -0.33 23.19 6.50
C GLY A 15 -1.15 23.92 7.57
N ALA A 16 -2.43 23.60 7.74
CA ALA A 16 -3.20 24.07 8.88
C ALA A 16 -2.65 23.44 10.17
N GLU A 17 -2.52 24.24 11.23
CA GLU A 17 -2.12 23.73 12.53
C GLU A 17 -3.15 22.69 13.02
N PRO A 18 -2.70 21.54 13.56
CA PRO A 18 -3.59 20.53 14.09
C PRO A 18 -4.45 21.13 15.21
N SER A 19 -5.70 20.71 15.29
CA SER A 19 -6.58 21.14 16.38
C SER A 19 -6.03 20.66 17.73
N GLU A 20 -6.34 21.41 18.79
CA GLU A 20 -5.92 21.08 20.15
C GLU A 20 -6.32 19.64 20.54
N SER A 21 -7.50 19.19 20.13
CA SER A 21 -7.99 17.82 20.37
C SER A 21 -7.15 16.74 19.67
N VAL A 22 -6.61 17.03 18.49
CA VAL A 22 -5.71 16.11 17.77
C VAL A 22 -4.36 16.02 18.47
N ASN A 23 -3.82 17.16 18.95
CA ASN A 23 -2.59 17.17 19.74
C ASN A 23 -2.76 16.42 21.07
N GLN A 24 -3.89 16.62 21.76
CA GLN A 24 -4.24 15.88 22.98
C GLN A 24 -4.34 14.37 22.72
N LEU A 25 -4.92 13.95 21.58
CA LEU A 25 -4.96 12.55 21.18
C LEU A 25 -3.55 11.97 21.01
N PHE A 26 -2.65 12.66 20.33
CA PHE A 26 -1.26 12.21 20.16
C PHE A 26 -0.51 12.11 21.50
N GLU A 27 -0.71 13.08 22.40
CA GLU A 27 -0.13 13.02 23.74
C GLU A 27 -0.69 11.84 24.56
N VAL A 28 -1.99 11.54 24.48
CA VAL A 28 -2.58 10.37 25.13
C VAL A 28 -2.01 9.06 24.56
N ILE A 29 -1.85 8.95 23.24
CA ILE A 29 -1.27 7.76 22.59
C ILE A 29 0.21 7.59 23.00
N LYS A 30 0.98 8.68 23.02
CA LYS A 30 2.40 8.67 23.38
C LYS A 30 2.64 8.30 24.84
N ASN A 31 1.73 8.73 25.72
CA ASN A 31 1.78 8.43 27.15
C ASN A 31 1.00 7.15 27.52
N ALA A 32 0.41 6.45 26.54
CA ALA A 32 -0.25 5.18 26.77
C ALA A 32 0.80 4.14 27.23
N ASN A 33 0.55 3.53 28.38
CA ASN A 33 1.48 2.62 29.02
C ASN A 33 1.67 1.36 28.13
N THR A 34 2.90 1.12 27.66
CA THR A 34 3.27 -0.09 26.93
C THR A 34 3.52 -1.29 27.84
N SER A 35 3.22 -1.18 29.14
CA SER A 35 3.47 -2.23 30.16
C SER A 35 2.51 -3.42 30.09
N ASP A 36 2.00 -3.75 28.90
CA ASP A 36 1.71 -5.13 28.58
C ASP A 36 2.84 -5.61 27.69
N ASN A 37 3.59 -6.59 28.19
CA ASN A 37 4.50 -7.45 27.43
C ASN A 37 3.76 -8.24 26.34
N ASN A 38 2.93 -7.60 25.54
CA ASN A 38 2.55 -8.12 24.26
C ASN A 38 3.79 -7.92 23.39
N VAL A 39 4.68 -8.92 23.47
CA VAL A 39 5.72 -9.21 22.49
C VAL A 39 5.25 -8.62 21.18
N ASN A 40 5.91 -7.55 20.76
CA ASN A 40 5.57 -6.84 19.54
C ASN A 40 5.42 -7.90 18.46
N THR A 41 4.17 -8.25 18.13
CA THR A 41 3.86 -9.34 17.23
C THR A 41 4.06 -8.85 15.81
N ASN A 42 5.20 -8.21 15.56
CA ASN A 42 5.81 -8.01 14.25
C ASN A 42 5.99 -9.38 13.55
N HIS A 43 5.82 -10.50 14.28
CA HIS A 43 5.76 -11.88 13.80
C HIS A 43 4.33 -12.45 13.65
N ASN A 44 3.24 -11.68 13.77
CA ASN A 44 1.89 -12.20 13.51
C ASN A 44 1.73 -12.73 12.07
N ASN A 45 2.52 -12.17 11.14
CA ASN A 45 2.57 -12.61 9.74
C ASN A 45 3.93 -13.24 9.43
N ALA A 46 4.49 -14.03 10.36
CA ALA A 46 5.67 -14.83 10.08
C ALA A 46 5.25 -16.11 9.33
N VAL A 47 5.92 -16.39 8.22
CA VAL A 47 5.72 -17.62 7.44
C VAL A 47 6.56 -18.73 8.08
N THR A 48 5.96 -19.89 8.34
CA THR A 48 6.71 -21.05 8.85
C THR A 48 7.49 -21.71 7.70
N LEU A 49 8.53 -22.48 8.02
CA LEU A 49 9.29 -23.20 6.98
C LEU A 49 8.41 -24.19 6.20
N ASP A 50 7.35 -24.70 6.84
CA ASP A 50 6.40 -25.64 6.24
C ASP A 50 5.44 -24.94 5.24
N ASP A 51 5.32 -23.62 5.31
CA ASP A 51 4.47 -22.81 4.42
C ASP A 51 5.24 -22.26 3.20
N LEU A 52 6.51 -22.63 3.04
CA LEU A 52 7.32 -22.20 1.89
C LEU A 52 6.92 -22.98 0.63
N ARG A 53 6.72 -22.26 -0.47
CA ARG A 53 6.49 -22.87 -1.79
C ARG A 53 7.75 -23.61 -2.26
N GLU A 54 7.57 -24.77 -2.88
CA GLU A 54 8.65 -25.51 -3.52
C GLU A 54 9.28 -24.72 -4.69
N ASP A 55 10.58 -24.89 -4.89
CA ASP A 55 11.34 -24.29 -6.00
C ASP A 55 11.16 -25.10 -7.29
N VAL A 56 9.94 -25.05 -7.83
CA VAL A 56 9.56 -25.73 -9.07
C VAL A 56 9.04 -24.73 -10.10
N VAL A 57 9.36 -25.00 -11.37
CA VAL A 57 8.88 -24.22 -12.51
C VAL A 57 7.44 -24.62 -12.81
N ILE A 58 6.54 -23.64 -12.85
CA ILE A 58 5.14 -23.82 -13.24
C ILE A 58 4.88 -22.91 -14.44
N ASP A 59 4.68 -23.51 -15.61
CA ASP A 59 4.39 -22.77 -16.83
C ASP A 59 2.91 -22.33 -16.88
N SER A 60 2.67 -21.04 -17.11
CA SER A 60 1.31 -20.54 -17.32
C SER A 60 0.74 -21.03 -18.66
N PRO A 61 -0.54 -21.44 -18.70
CA PRO A 61 -1.25 -21.76 -19.93
C PRO A 61 -1.25 -20.59 -20.92
N GLN A 62 -1.34 -20.91 -22.22
CA GLN A 62 -1.40 -19.88 -23.26
C GLN A 62 -2.59 -18.92 -23.07
N ALA A 63 -3.76 -19.45 -22.69
CA ALA A 63 -4.93 -18.62 -22.43
C ALA A 63 -4.69 -17.57 -21.34
N GLU A 64 -3.99 -17.93 -20.27
CA GLU A 64 -3.66 -17.00 -19.17
C GLU A 64 -2.69 -15.91 -19.63
N LYS A 65 -1.66 -16.29 -20.40
CA LYS A 65 -0.71 -15.32 -21.00
C LYS A 65 -1.43 -14.32 -21.91
N GLN A 66 -2.41 -14.78 -22.68
CA GLN A 66 -3.26 -13.91 -23.50
C GLN A 66 -4.09 -12.93 -22.67
N ILE A 67 -4.77 -13.41 -21.62
CA ILE A 67 -5.55 -12.55 -20.71
C ILE A 67 -4.67 -11.46 -20.08
N ILE A 68 -3.44 -11.79 -19.68
CA ILE A 68 -2.50 -10.81 -19.11
C ILE A 68 -2.19 -9.70 -20.13
N ILE A 69 -1.85 -10.08 -21.37
CA ILE A 69 -1.50 -9.13 -22.44
C ILE A 69 -2.69 -8.24 -22.80
N GLU A 70 -3.90 -8.79 -22.86
CA GLU A 70 -5.15 -8.05 -23.13
C GLU A 70 -5.41 -6.93 -22.11
N ASN A 71 -4.90 -7.07 -20.89
CA ASN A 71 -5.05 -6.08 -19.83
C ASN A 71 -3.94 -5.01 -19.81
N PHE A 72 -2.97 -5.05 -20.73
CA PHE A 72 -1.94 -4.02 -20.79
C PHE A 72 -2.52 -2.68 -21.27
N PRO A 73 -2.33 -1.57 -20.52
CA PRO A 73 -2.79 -0.25 -20.95
C PRO A 73 -2.19 0.21 -22.28
N LYS A 74 -0.94 -0.21 -22.54
CA LYS A 74 -0.23 -0.02 -23.81
C LYS A 74 0.63 -1.25 -24.05
N GLU A 75 0.43 -1.88 -25.19
CA GLU A 75 1.12 -3.11 -25.58
C GLU A 75 1.93 -2.87 -26.86
N LYS A 76 3.08 -3.55 -26.96
CA LYS A 76 3.85 -3.64 -28.21
C LYS A 76 4.62 -4.96 -28.25
N ASN A 77 4.36 -5.79 -29.26
CA ASN A 77 5.06 -7.06 -29.51
C ASN A 77 5.05 -8.04 -28.32
N GLY A 78 3.96 -8.08 -27.55
CA GLY A 78 3.80 -8.88 -26.35
C GLY A 78 4.35 -8.23 -25.07
N PHE A 79 4.86 -7.00 -25.15
CA PHE A 79 5.43 -6.28 -24.01
C PHE A 79 4.55 -5.13 -23.53
N LEU A 80 4.47 -4.95 -22.22
CA LEU A 80 3.88 -3.76 -21.59
C LEU A 80 4.78 -2.55 -21.85
N VAL A 81 4.23 -1.51 -22.47
CA VAL A 81 4.97 -0.28 -22.79
C VAL A 81 4.78 0.75 -21.68
N VAL A 82 5.89 1.17 -21.08
CA VAL A 82 5.95 2.21 -20.06
C VAL A 82 6.85 3.37 -20.50
N SER A 83 6.74 4.51 -19.85
CA SER A 83 7.66 5.63 -20.04
C SER A 83 9.08 5.20 -19.71
N LYS A 84 10.05 5.65 -20.51
CA LYS A 84 11.47 5.36 -20.27
C LYS A 84 11.86 5.96 -18.91
N VAL A 85 12.29 5.11 -17.99
CA VAL A 85 12.93 5.54 -16.75
C VAL A 85 14.31 6.07 -17.12
N ILE A 86 14.55 7.35 -16.82
CA ILE A 86 15.87 7.96 -16.81
C ILE A 86 16.22 8.22 -15.36
N GLU A 87 17.38 7.76 -14.91
CA GLU A 87 17.94 8.12 -13.60
C GLU A 87 18.52 9.54 -13.71
N GLU A 88 18.32 10.37 -12.67
CA GLU A 88 18.86 11.74 -12.58
C GLU A 88 20.38 11.77 -12.33
#